data_AF-T1B1Z7-F1
#
_entry.id   AF-T1B1Z7-F1
#
_cell.length_a   1.000
_cell.length_b   1.000
_cell.length_c   1.000
_cell.angle_alpha   90.00
_cell.angle_beta   90.00
_cell.angle_gamma   90.00
#
_symmetry.space_group_name_H-M   'P 1'
#
loop_
_entity.id
_entity.type
_entity.pdbx_description
1 polymer ?
#
loop_
_entity_poly.entity_id
_entity_poly.type
_entity_poly.pdbx_seq_one_letter_code
_entity_poly.pdbx_strand_id
1 'polypeptide(L)' 'MIELKQTEAFRKWFGKLRDERAATAIAARLDRLAFGHAGDAEPVGKGVSELRIHYGPGYRVYFQR' A
#
# COMPACT_ATOMS: atom_id res chain seq x y z
N MET A 1 13.46 -6.51 7.97
CA MET A 1 12.82 -5.19 7.75
C MET A 1 13.30 -4.70 6.40
N ILE A 2 12.38 -4.36 5.50
CA ILE A 2 12.69 -3.77 4.19
C ILE A 2 12.40 -2.28 4.24
N GLU A 3 13.24 -1.50 3.56
CA GLU A 3 13.00 -0.07 3.39
C GLU A 3 11.93 0.13 2.31
N LEU A 4 10.82 0.80 2.65
CA LEU A 4 9.79 1.17 1.67
C LEU A 4 10.11 2.54 1.07
N LYS A 5 10.41 2.56 -0.22
CA LYS A 5 10.53 3.81 -0.99
C LYS A 5 9.20 4.13 -1.65
N GLN A 6 8.74 5.36 -1.46
CA GLN A 6 7.48 5.83 -2.05
C GLN A 6 7.74 6.52 -3.38
N THR A 7 6.93 6.19 -4.39
CA THR A 7 6.91 6.97 -5.62
C THR A 7 6.28 8.34 -5.37
N GLU A 8 6.63 9.32 -6.21
CA GLU A 8 6.03 10.65 -6.12
C GLU A 8 4.50 10.60 -6.33
N ALA A 9 4.04 9.71 -7.24
CA ALA A 9 2.62 9.49 -7.50
C ALA A 9 1.88 8.98 -6.25
N PHE A 10 2.45 7.99 -5.55
CA PHE A 10 1.90 7.49 -4.30
C PHE A 10 1.86 8.60 -3.25
N ARG A 11 2.96 9.33 -3.03
CA ARG A 11 3.05 10.38 -2.02
C ARG A 11 2.02 11.49 -2.26
N LYS A 12 1.84 11.92 -3.52
CA LYS A 12 0.85 12.93 -3.91
C LYS A 12 -0.58 12.44 -3.71
N TRP A 13 -0.88 11.20 -4.05
CA TRP A 13 -2.20 10.61 -3.86
C TRP A 13 -2.53 10.43 -2.38
N PHE A 14 -1.62 9.83 -1.61
CA PHE A 14 -1.80 9.55 -0.19
C PHE A 14 -1.98 10.84 0.61
N GLY A 15 -1.21 11.90 0.30
CA GLY A 15 -1.36 13.21 0.95
C GLY A 15 -2.66 13.96 0.62
N LYS A 16 -3.42 13.53 -0.39
CA LYS A 16 -4.74 14.10 -0.74
C LYS A 16 -5.91 13.30 -0.15
N LEU A 17 -5.64 12.19 0.53
CA LEU A 17 -6.68 11.35 1.10
C LEU A 17 -7.33 12.06 2.29
N ARG A 18 -8.62 12.38 2.16
CA ARG A 18 -9.39 13.09 3.22
C ARG A 18 -9.85 12.17 4.34
N ASP A 19 -9.95 10.87 4.07
CA ASP A 19 -10.36 9.89 5.06
C ASP A 19 -9.14 9.44 5.88
N GLU A 20 -9.02 9.98 7.09
CA GLU A 20 -7.91 9.69 8.01
C GLU A 20 -7.86 8.22 8.43
N ARG A 21 -9.02 7.56 8.54
CA ARG A 21 -9.10 6.14 8.89
C ARG A 21 -8.62 5.28 7.72
N ALA A 22 -8.95 5.66 6.49
CA ALA A 22 -8.39 5.02 5.30
C ALA A 22 -6.87 5.20 5.24
N ALA A 23 -6.37 6.41 5.49
CA ALA A 23 -4.93 6.69 5.53
C ALA A 23 -4.22 5.82 6.57
N THR A 24 -4.80 5.69 7.76
CA THR A 24 -4.28 4.86 8.85
C THR A 24 -4.28 3.38 8.48
N ALA A 25 -5.36 2.87 7.87
CA ALA A 25 -5.44 1.48 7.42
C ALA A 25 -4.39 1.16 6.35
N ILE A 26 -4.13 2.10 5.44
CA ILE A 26 -3.08 1.98 4.43
C ILE A 26 -1.69 1.98 5.06
N ALA A 27 -1.39 2.94 5.94
CA ALA A 27 -0.12 3.01 6.65
C ALA A 27 0.18 1.71 7.42
N ALA A 28 -0.78 1.20 8.19
CA ALA A 28 -0.63 -0.05 8.92
C ALA A 28 -0.43 -1.28 8.01
N ARG A 29 -0.93 -1.26 6.76
CA ARG A 29 -0.65 -2.31 5.78
C ARG A 29 0.75 -2.20 5.20
N LEU A 30 1.25 -0.98 4.98
CA LEU A 30 2.62 -0.73 4.56
C LEU A 30 3.64 -1.11 5.63
N ASP A 31 3.38 -0.79 6.91
CA ASP A 31 4.27 -1.18 8.00
C ASP A 31 4.42 -2.71 8.07
N ARG A 32 3.30 -3.45 7.98
CA ARG A 32 3.35 -4.91 7.92
C ARG A 32 4.14 -5.41 6.72
N LEU A 33 3.98 -4.79 5.54
CA LEU A 33 4.77 -5.12 4.36
C LEU A 33 6.28 -4.89 4.61
N ALA A 34 6.65 -3.81 5.31
CA ALA A 34 8.03 -3.51 5.69
C ALA A 34 8.65 -4.58 6.62
N PHE A 35 7.83 -5.28 7.40
CA PHE A 35 8.26 -6.43 8.20
C PHE A 35 8.24 -7.76 7.43
N GLY A 36 7.91 -7.75 6.13
CA GLY A 36 7.83 -8.94 5.29
C GLY A 36 6.46 -9.62 5.31
N HIS A 37 5.46 -9.01 5.94
CA HIS A 37 4.10 -9.54 6.03
C HIS A 37 3.19 -8.86 4.98
N ALA A 38 3.21 -9.40 3.76
CA ALA A 38 2.39 -8.89 2.66
C ALA A 38 0.88 -9.12 2.89
N GLY A 39 0.50 -10.25 3.51
CA GLY A 39 -0.91 -10.61 3.70
C GLY A 39 -1.63 -10.79 2.36
N ASP A 40 -2.79 -10.15 2.19
CA ASP A 40 -3.52 -10.10 0.92
C ASP A 40 -2.79 -9.22 -0.11
N ALA A 41 -1.86 -9.84 -0.84
CA ALA A 41 -1.13 -9.25 -1.94
C ALA A 41 -0.93 -10.28 -3.06
N GLU A 42 -1.16 -9.87 -4.31
CA GLU A 42 -1.07 -10.74 -5.48
C GLU A 42 -0.24 -10.10 -6.60
N PRO A 43 0.55 -10.88 -7.36
CA PRO A 43 1.21 -10.36 -8.55
C PRO A 43 0.19 -10.00 -9.62
N VAL A 44 0.33 -8.82 -10.22
CA VAL A 44 -0.51 -8.34 -11.34
C VAL A 44 0.24 -8.31 -12.67
N GLY A 45 1.46 -8.87 -12.68
CA GLY A 45 2.33 -8.97 -13.85
C GLY A 45 3.40 -7.89 -13.92
N LYS A 46 4.36 -8.07 -14.84
CA LYS A 46 5.48 -7.15 -15.08
C LYS A 46 6.30 -6.78 -13.82
N GLY A 47 6.39 -7.71 -12.86
CA GLY A 47 7.11 -7.48 -11.60
C GLY A 47 6.37 -6.62 -10.58
N VAL A 48 5.10 -6.28 -10.83
CA VAL A 48 4.27 -5.49 -9.92
C VAL A 48 3.34 -6.41 -9.12
N SER A 49 3.19 -6.11 -7.84
CA SER A 49 2.22 -6.73 -6.93
C SER A 49 1.18 -5.70 -6.49
N GLU A 50 -0.06 -6.13 -6.36
CA GLU A 50 -1.17 -5.38 -5.78
C GLU A 50 -1.35 -5.77 -4.31
N LEU A 51 -1.29 -4.80 -3.40
CA LEU A 51 -1.65 -4.93 -2.00
C LEU A 51 -3.11 -4.54 -1.82
N ARG A 52 -3.96 -5.48 -1.42
CA ARG A 52 -5.40 -5.25 -1.23
C ARG A 52 -5.71 -4.83 0.21
N ILE A 53 -6.53 -3.78 0.33
CA ILE A 53 -6.89 -3.15 1.59
C ILE A 53 -8.40 -2.97 1.61
N HIS A 54 -9.09 -3.86 2.34
CA HIS A 54 -10.55 -3.89 2.45
C HIS A 54 -11.05 -2.89 3.49
N TYR A 55 -10.92 -1.61 3.19
CA TYR A 55 -11.45 -0.51 4.01
C TYR A 55 -12.18 0.49 3.10
N GLY A 56 -13.39 0.91 3.49
CA GLY A 56 -14.22 1.85 2.73
C GLY A 56 -14.45 1.36 1.29
N PRO A 57 -14.11 2.15 0.24
CA PRO A 57 -14.31 1.78 -1.16
C PRO A 57 -13.42 0.61 -1.63
N GLY A 58 -12.49 0.13 -0.81
CA GLY A 58 -11.48 -0.85 -1.18
C GLY A 58 -10.28 -0.19 -1.84
N TYR A 59 -9.19 -0.07 -1.10
CA TYR A 59 -7.95 0.54 -1.59
C TYR A 59 -6.98 -0.50 -2.14
N ARG A 60 -6.16 -0.08 -3.09
CA ARG A 60 -5.10 -0.87 -3.73
C ARG A 60 -3.82 -0.08 -3.74
N VAL A 61 -2.74 -0.69 -3.27
CA VAL A 61 -1.39 -0.11 -3.36
C VAL A 61 -0.54 -1.04 -4.21
N TYR A 62 0.07 -0.51 -5.26
CA TYR A 62 0.93 -1.27 -6.14
C TYR A 62 2.39 -1.08 -5.75
N PHE A 63 3.14 -2.17 -5.72
CA PHE A 63 4.55 -2.15 -5.34
C PHE A 63 5.36 -3.18 -6.14
N GLN A 64 6.66 -2.95 -6.19
CA GLN A 64 7.66 -3.87 -6.72
C GLN A 64 8.74 -4.09 -5.65
N ARG A 65 9.48 -5.18 -5.74
CA ARG A 65 10.70 -5.41 -4.95
C ARG A 65 11.92 -4.90 -5.71
#